data_AF-A0A2D6VYR1-F1
#
_entry.id   AF-A0A2D6VYR1-F1
#
_cell.length_a   1.000
_cell.length_b   1.000
_cell.length_c   1.000
_cell.angle_alpha   90.00
_cell.angle_beta   90.00
_cell.angle_gamma   90.00
#
_symmetry.space_group_name_H-M   'P 1'
#
loop_
_entity.id
_entity.type
_entity.pdbx_description
1 polymer ?
#
loop_
_entity_poly.entity_id
_entity_poly.type
_entity_poly.pdbx_seq_one_letter_code
_entity_poly.pdbx_strand_id
1 'polypeptide(L)'
;MNDEIKNYEYEDDLDILYINNNPTKQKPISNLVAGNFVIDIGETGKVLGVEIDCASKIFNFPSEQLKNLQTAKVQVMKIGNMLTLGIIITTKMKEHSFQFAIQQESNQTNKIPIASC
;
A
#
# COMPACT_ATOMS: atom_id res chain seq x y z
N MET A 1 11.70 -9.06 -24.79
CA MET A 1 11.42 -9.13 -23.35
C MET A 1 10.61 -7.89 -23.02
N ASN A 2 9.35 -8.06 -22.62
CA ASN A 2 8.61 -6.93 -22.04
C ASN A 2 9.15 -6.79 -20.62
N ASP A 3 9.96 -5.76 -20.37
CA ASP A 3 10.27 -5.37 -19.00
C ASP A 3 8.97 -4.89 -18.38
N GLU A 4 8.33 -5.77 -17.59
CA GLU A 4 7.28 -5.33 -16.68
C GLU A 4 7.93 -4.26 -15.78
N ILE A 5 7.48 -3.02 -15.94
CA ILE A 5 7.96 -1.90 -15.13
C ILE A 5 7.71 -2.28 -13.68
N LYS A 6 8.80 -2.46 -12.92
CA LYS A 6 8.75 -2.73 -11.49
C LYS A 6 7.90 -1.64 -10.83
N ASN A 7 6.76 -2.02 -10.26
CA ASN A 7 5.79 -1.09 -9.70
C ASN A 7 5.93 -0.95 -8.19
N TYR A 8 7.05 -1.37 -7.61
CA TYR A 8 7.30 -1.27 -6.18
C TYR A 8 8.77 -1.01 -5.90
N GLU A 9 9.02 -0.44 -4.73
CA GLU A 9 10.34 -0.17 -4.18
C GLU A 9 10.32 -0.42 -2.68
N TYR A 10 11.39 -0.99 -2.13
CA TYR A 10 11.51 -1.22 -0.70
C TYR A 10 12.78 -0.52 -0.21
N GLU A 11 12.60 0.42 0.71
CA GLU A 11 13.67 1.19 1.35
C GLU A 11 14.02 0.51 2.67
N ASP A 12 15.15 -0.19 2.68
CA ASP A 12 15.52 -1.09 3.79
C ASP A 12 15.89 -0.34 5.06
N ASP A 13 16.55 0.81 4.93
CA ASP A 13 16.98 1.62 6.07
C ASP A 13 15.78 2.17 6.88
N LEU A 14 14.63 2.34 6.21
CA LEU A 14 13.40 2.86 6.80
C LEU A 14 12.34 1.78 7.05
N ASP A 15 12.52 0.56 6.54
CA ASP A 15 11.50 -0.51 6.51
C ASP A 15 10.17 -0.05 5.85
N ILE A 16 10.30 0.65 4.71
CA ILE A 16 9.15 1.17 3.96
C ILE A 16 9.01 0.45 2.62
N LEU A 17 7.83 -0.11 2.37
CA LEU A 17 7.44 -0.65 1.06
C LEU A 17 6.54 0.34 0.33
N TYR A 18 7.01 0.82 -0.83
CA TYR A 18 6.24 1.63 -1.78
C TYR A 18 5.65 0.74 -2.86
N ILE A 19 4.34 0.82 -3.10
CA ILE A 19 3.65 0.16 -4.20
C ILE A 19 2.95 1.21 -5.07
N ASN A 20 3.43 1.36 -6.29
CA ASN A 20 2.92 2.30 -7.29
C ASN A 20 1.73 1.69 -8.05
N ASN A 21 0.61 2.42 -8.05
CA ASN A 21 -0.62 2.12 -8.79
C ASN A 21 -0.99 3.28 -9.75
N ASN A 22 0.01 4.03 -10.20
CA ASN A 22 -0.13 5.26 -10.98
C ASN A 22 0.65 5.20 -12.31
N PRO A 23 0.20 4.37 -13.28
CA PRO A 23 0.85 4.25 -14.58
C PRO A 23 0.87 5.58 -15.37
N THR A 24 -0.07 6.47 -15.06
CA THR A 24 -0.21 7.78 -15.68
C THR A 24 0.69 8.86 -15.08
N LYS A 25 1.46 8.56 -14.01
CA LYS A 25 2.32 9.51 -13.28
C LYS A 25 1.58 10.80 -12.85
N GLN A 26 0.30 10.64 -12.50
CA GLN A 26 -0.51 11.71 -11.96
C GLN A 26 0.07 12.23 -10.64
N LYS A 27 0.01 13.53 -10.37
CA LYS A 27 0.40 14.06 -9.05
C LYS A 27 -0.68 13.73 -8.00
N PRO A 28 -0.32 13.26 -6.80
CA PRO A 28 -1.26 13.16 -5.69
C PRO A 28 -1.86 14.53 -5.36
N ILE A 29 -3.17 14.56 -5.09
CA ILE A 29 -3.89 15.76 -4.63
C ILE A 29 -4.12 15.73 -3.12
N SER A 30 -4.09 14.55 -2.51
CA SER A 30 -4.18 14.34 -1.07
C SER A 30 -3.62 12.96 -0.69
N ASN A 31 -3.50 12.70 0.61
CA ASN A 31 -3.19 11.39 1.15
C ASN A 31 -4.23 10.97 2.20
N LEU A 32 -4.38 9.67 2.39
CA LEU A 32 -5.09 9.06 3.51
C LEU A 32 -4.07 8.28 4.35
N VAL A 33 -4.07 8.53 5.65
CA VAL A 33 -3.20 7.82 6.59
C VAL A 33 -4.06 6.91 7.47
N ALA A 34 -3.73 5.62 7.49
CA ALA A 34 -4.42 4.60 8.27
C ALA A 34 -3.38 3.69 8.94
N GLY A 35 -3.03 3.97 10.19
CA GLY A 35 -1.95 3.24 10.88
C GLY A 35 -0.64 3.39 10.13
N ASN A 36 -0.05 2.25 9.73
CA ASN A 36 1.22 2.19 9.00
C ASN A 36 1.07 2.35 7.47
N PHE A 37 -0.14 2.65 6.99
CA PHE A 37 -0.42 2.78 5.57
C PHE A 37 -0.65 4.25 5.22
N VAL A 38 0.12 4.77 4.26
CA VAL A 38 -0.11 6.06 3.61
C VAL A 38 -0.58 5.79 2.19
N ILE A 39 -1.74 6.33 1.82
CA ILE A 39 -2.38 6.07 0.53
C ILE A 39 -2.46 7.38 -0.24
N ASP A 40 -1.80 7.43 -1.39
CA ASP A 40 -1.84 8.60 -2.25
C ASP A 40 -3.13 8.62 -3.08
N ILE A 41 -3.84 9.74 -3.02
CA ILE A 41 -5.11 9.95 -3.71
C ILE A 41 -4.92 10.99 -4.81
N GLY A 42 -5.31 10.63 -6.03
CA GLY A 42 -5.36 11.48 -7.19
C GLY A 42 -6.74 12.09 -7.41
N GLU A 43 -6.89 12.79 -8.53
CA GLU A 43 -8.17 13.32 -8.98
C GLU A 43 -9.23 12.21 -9.05
N THR A 44 -10.49 12.59 -8.81
CA THR A 44 -11.65 11.68 -8.79
C THR A 44 -11.58 10.56 -7.73
N GLY A 45 -10.67 10.66 -6.76
CA GLY A 45 -10.52 9.67 -5.69
C GLY A 45 -9.75 8.42 -6.10
N LYS A 46 -8.98 8.48 -7.20
CA LYS A 46 -8.16 7.36 -7.67
C LYS A 46 -6.99 7.11 -6.71
N VAL A 47 -6.78 5.87 -6.30
CA VAL A 47 -5.61 5.47 -5.49
C VAL A 47 -4.40 5.35 -6.41
N LEU A 48 -3.40 6.20 -6.18
CA LEU A 48 -2.19 6.30 -6.99
C LEU A 48 -1.06 5.41 -6.48
N GLY A 49 -1.03 5.12 -5.18
CA GLY A 49 0.01 4.31 -4.58
C GLY A 49 -0.23 4.11 -3.10
N VAL A 50 0.56 3.23 -2.50
CA VAL A 50 0.55 2.97 -1.06
C VAL A 50 1.98 2.92 -0.57
N GLU A 51 2.26 3.62 0.52
CA GLU A 51 3.47 3.50 1.33
C GLU A 51 3.11 2.72 2.59
N ILE A 52 3.95 1.76 2.96
CA ILE A 52 3.70 0.82 4.05
C ILE A 52 4.90 0.85 4.98
N ASP A 53 4.72 1.43 6.16
CA ASP A 53 5.72 1.53 7.21
C ASP A 53 5.78 0.23 8.04
N CYS A 54 6.96 -0.10 8.56
CA CYS A 54 7.25 -1.38 9.20
C CYS A 54 6.82 -2.60 8.34
N ALA A 55 7.03 -2.54 7.01
CA ALA A 55 6.49 -3.54 6.07
C ALA A 55 6.97 -4.96 6.39
N SER A 56 8.24 -5.11 6.81
CA SER A 56 8.83 -6.39 7.21
C SER A 56 8.05 -7.06 8.34
N LYS A 57 7.59 -6.27 9.31
CA LYS A 57 6.82 -6.73 10.47
C LYS A 57 5.36 -7.03 10.10
N ILE A 58 4.71 -6.15 9.33
CA ILE A 58 3.31 -6.31 8.92
C ILE A 58 3.13 -7.61 8.10
N PHE A 59 4.03 -7.84 7.14
CA PHE A 59 3.93 -8.97 6.24
C PHE A 59 4.66 -10.23 6.74
N ASN A 60 5.44 -10.08 7.82
CA ASN A 60 6.33 -11.09 8.34
C ASN A 60 7.23 -11.65 7.22
N PHE A 61 7.88 -10.72 6.51
CA PHE A 61 8.85 -10.99 5.45
C PHE A 61 10.18 -10.33 5.79
N PRO A 62 11.31 -11.03 5.68
CA PRO A 62 12.63 -10.40 5.76
C PRO A 62 12.79 -9.34 4.68
N SER A 63 13.58 -8.29 4.97
CA SER A 63 13.93 -7.23 4.02
C SER A 63 14.34 -7.75 2.64
N GLU A 64 15.18 -8.78 2.60
CA GLU A 64 15.65 -9.39 1.35
C GLU A 64 14.52 -9.96 0.49
N GLN A 65 13.42 -10.40 1.10
CA GLN A 65 12.22 -10.84 0.37
C GLN A 65 11.42 -9.64 -0.15
N LEU A 66 11.33 -8.55 0.63
CA LEU A 66 10.64 -7.33 0.22
C LEU A 66 11.36 -6.58 -0.91
N LYS A 67 12.70 -6.65 -0.98
CA LYS A 67 13.49 -6.15 -2.11
C LYS A 67 13.20 -6.91 -3.43
N ASN A 68 12.79 -8.18 -3.30
CA ASN A 68 12.71 -9.16 -4.39
C ASN A 68 11.31 -9.80 -4.51
N LEU A 69 10.25 -9.00 -4.37
CA LEU A 69 8.88 -9.44 -4.65
C LEU A 69 8.71 -9.82 -6.13
N GLN A 70 8.01 -10.91 -6.37
CA GLN A 70 7.51 -11.28 -7.70
C GLN A 70 6.30 -10.46 -8.09
N THR A 71 5.51 -10.03 -7.11
CA THR A 71 4.30 -9.24 -7.34
C THR A 71 4.07 -8.33 -6.16
N ALA A 72 3.67 -7.08 -6.45
CA ALA A 72 3.12 -6.13 -5.50
C ALA A 72 1.92 -5.46 -6.19
N LYS A 73 0.71 -5.63 -5.65
CA LYS A 73 -0.53 -5.15 -6.28
C LYS A 73 -1.41 -4.48 -5.25
N VAL A 74 -2.00 -3.36 -5.66
CA VAL A 74 -3.07 -2.68 -4.93
C VAL A 74 -4.38 -2.95 -5.65
N GLN A 75 -5.33 -3.53 -4.95
CA GLN A 75 -6.71 -3.70 -5.38
C GLN A 75 -7.58 -2.69 -4.64
N VAL A 76 -8.39 -1.97 -5.38
CA VAL A 76 -9.26 -0.94 -4.83
C VAL A 76 -10.69 -1.33 -5.12
N MET A 77 -11.51 -1.39 -4.07
CA MET A 77 -12.94 -1.64 -4.18
C MET A 77 -13.70 -0.54 -3.49
N LYS A 78 -14.77 -0.04 -4.12
CA LYS A 78 -15.69 0.91 -3.52
C LYS A 78 -17.03 0.21 -3.28
N ILE A 79 -17.46 0.15 -2.03
CA ILE A 79 -18.74 -0.46 -1.63
C ILE A 79 -19.53 0.60 -0.85
N GLY A 80 -20.53 1.20 -1.50
CA GLY A 80 -21.23 2.35 -0.94
C GLY A 80 -20.27 3.51 -0.65
N ASN A 81 -20.20 3.91 0.61
CA ASN A 81 -19.31 4.97 1.11
C ASN A 81 -17.98 4.45 1.68
N MET A 82 -17.72 3.14 1.58
CA MET A 82 -16.47 2.55 2.04
C MET A 82 -15.50 2.37 0.87
N LEU A 83 -14.24 2.73 1.12
CA LEU A 83 -13.11 2.40 0.27
C LEU A 83 -12.37 1.21 0.89
N THR A 84 -12.34 0.09 0.20
CA THR A 84 -11.57 -1.09 0.59
C THR A 84 -10.30 -1.18 -0.23
N LEU A 85 -9.19 -1.37 0.45
CA LEU A 85 -7.86 -1.55 -0.13
C LEU A 85 -7.39 -2.96 0.17
N GLY A 86 -7.06 -3.70 -0.89
CA GLY A 86 -6.37 -4.97 -0.84
C GLY A 86 -4.92 -4.80 -1.30
N ILE A 87 -3.97 -5.26 -0.51
CA ILE A 87 -2.55 -5.30 -0.86
C ILE A 87 -2.16 -6.76 -1.01
N ILE A 88 -1.69 -7.12 -2.19
CA ILE A 88 -1.21 -8.46 -2.51
C ILE A 88 0.27 -8.36 -2.80
N ILE A 89 1.07 -9.07 -2.00
CA ILE A 89 2.50 -9.22 -2.22
C ILE A 89 2.85 -10.70 -2.32
N THR A 90 3.69 -11.04 -3.29
CA THR A 90 4.08 -12.42 -3.55
C THR A 90 5.60 -12.50 -3.64
N THR A 91 6.17 -13.42 -2.86
CA THR A 91 7.56 -13.86 -2.99
C THR A 91 7.57 -15.23 -3.67
N LYS A 92 8.76 -15.74 -4.01
CA LYS A 92 8.91 -17.12 -4.51
C LYS A 92 8.34 -18.19 -3.56
N MET A 93 8.23 -17.89 -2.27
CA MET A 93 7.89 -18.86 -1.23
C MET A 93 6.49 -18.67 -0.66
N LYS A 94 5.97 -17.45 -0.66
CA LYS A 94 4.76 -17.10 0.09
C LYS A 94 4.03 -15.94 -0.56
N GLU A 95 2.71 -16.06 -0.62
CA GLU A 95 1.79 -14.97 -0.92
C GLU A 95 1.25 -14.41 0.40
N HIS A 96 1.10 -13.09 0.46
CA HIS A 96 0.38 -12.41 1.53
C HIS A 96 -0.65 -11.46 0.93
N SER A 97 -1.88 -11.60 1.40
CA SER A 97 -3.01 -10.74 1.03
C SER A 97 -3.51 -10.05 2.29
N PHE A 98 -3.43 -8.72 2.31
CA PHE A 98 -3.92 -7.89 3.40
C PHE A 98 -5.08 -7.03 2.88
N GLN A 99 -6.17 -6.93 3.62
CA GLN A 99 -7.31 -6.11 3.25
C GLN A 99 -7.78 -5.26 4.42
N PHE A 100 -8.08 -4.00 4.15
CA PHE A 100 -8.64 -3.09 5.14
C PHE A 100 -9.63 -2.13 4.48
N ALA A 101 -10.60 -1.68 5.27
CA ALA A 101 -11.66 -0.77 4.82
C ALA A 101 -11.53 0.58 5.54
N ILE A 102 -11.60 1.65 4.75
CA ILE A 102 -11.65 3.03 5.22
C ILE A 102 -13.06 3.55 4.98
N GLN A 103 -13.75 3.97 6.04
CA GLN A 103 -15.03 4.66 5.93
C GLN A 103 -14.78 6.12 5.53
N GLN A 104 -15.47 6.60 4.48
CA GLN A 104 -15.55 8.04 4.21
C GLN A 104 -16.52 8.66 5.21
N GLU A 105 -16.09 8.99 6.43
CA GLU A 105 -16.89 9.83 7.32
C GLU A 105 -16.13 11.08 7.79
N SER A 106 -16.87 12.18 7.72
CA SER A 106 -16.48 13.56 8.01
C SER A 106 -15.90 13.72 9.41
N ASN A 107 -14.69 14.29 9.50
CA ASN A 107 -14.12 14.85 10.71
C ASN A 107 -14.26 13.99 11.97
N GLN A 108 -13.48 12.92 12.11
CA GLN A 108 -13.15 12.42 13.46
C GLN A 108 -11.83 11.63 13.49
N THR A 109 -11.00 12.02 14.46
CA THR A 109 -9.70 11.48 14.83
C THR A 109 -9.81 10.04 15.32
N ASN A 110 -9.93 9.08 14.39
CA ASN A 110 -9.74 7.67 14.70
C ASN A 110 -8.24 7.38 14.82
N LYS A 111 -7.72 7.43 16.06
CA LYS A 111 -6.40 6.89 16.39
C LYS A 111 -6.46 5.37 16.33
N ILE A 112 -6.15 4.82 15.15
CA ILE A 112 -5.93 3.39 14.95
C ILE A 112 -4.56 3.03 15.54
N PRO A 113 -4.39 1.88 16.23
CA PRO A 113 -3.10 1.50 16.81
C PRO A 113 -2.03 1.46 15.73
N ILE A 114 -0.96 2.23 15.94
CA ILE A 114 0.27 2.13 15.16
C ILE A 114 0.98 0.86 15.65
N ALA A 115 1.39 0.00 14.73
CA ALA A 115 2.27 -1.11 15.12
C ALA A 115 3.62 -0.49 15.49
N SER A 116 4.10 -0.72 16.71
CA SER A 116 5.43 -0.26 17.09
C SER A 116 6.46 -1.01 16.22
N CYS A 117 7.03 -0.28 15.27
CA CYS A 117 8.43 -0.45 14.97
C CYS A 117 9.22 -0.38 16.30
#